data_AF-A0A383F562-F1
#
_entry.id   AF-A0A383F562-F1
#
_cell.length_a   1.000
_cell.length_b   1.000
_cell.length_c   1.000
_cell.angle_alpha   90.00
_cell.angle_beta   90.00
_cell.angle_gamma   90.00
#
_symmetry.space_group_name_H-M   'P 1'
#
loop_
_entity.id
_entity.type
_entity.pdbx_description
1 polymer ?
#
loop_
_entity_poly.entity_id
_entity_poly.type
_entity_poly.pdbx_seq_one_letter_code
_entity_poly.pdbx_strand_id
1 'polypeptide(L)'
;MTRHIEHQIAQLKNSILRFGTIVEEAISLSNTALFKQDVALAKKVLANDSEIDRLEVELEEECLKVLALYQPVAADLRFVVAVLKINNDLERIGDLAGNIAKIVSQLTTTGPLKLPEEISIMAKQAEEMVKNSL
;
A
#
# COMPACT_ATOMS: atom_id res chain seq x y z
N MET A 1 -1.35 -15.11 29.59
CA MET A 1 -0.53 -15.21 28.36
C MET A 1 -1.41 -15.11 27.12
N THR A 2 -2.49 -15.90 27.00
CA THR A 2 -3.41 -15.90 25.84
C THR A 2 -4.04 -14.54 25.49
N ARG A 3 -4.51 -13.77 26.49
CA ARG A 3 -5.08 -12.43 26.24
C ARG A 3 -4.10 -11.42 25.64
N HIS A 4 -2.80 -11.56 25.92
CA HIS A 4 -1.80 -10.63 25.39
C HIS A 4 -1.53 -10.90 23.91
N ILE A 5 -1.40 -12.16 23.51
CA ILE A 5 -1.24 -12.52 22.09
C ILE A 5 -2.50 -12.19 21.28
N GLU A 6 -3.69 -12.44 21.81
CA GLU A 6 -4.96 -12.04 21.16
C GLU A 6 -5.00 -10.53 20.87
N HIS A 7 -4.55 -9.72 21.84
CA HIS A 7 -4.45 -8.27 21.66
C HIS A 7 -3.44 -7.88 20.59
N GLN A 8 -2.25 -8.50 20.58
CA GLN A 8 -1.23 -8.23 19.57
C GLN A 8 -1.69 -8.61 18.16
N ILE A 9 -2.35 -9.77 18.00
CA ILE A 9 -2.93 -10.20 16.72
C ILE A 9 -4.01 -9.21 16.25
N ALA A 10 -4.86 -8.72 17.15
CA ALA A 10 -5.84 -7.69 16.82
C ALA A 10 -5.17 -6.36 16.41
N GLN A 11 -4.07 -5.99 17.05
CA GLN A 11 -3.27 -4.82 16.66
C GLN A 11 -2.68 -4.99 15.26
N LEU A 12 -2.02 -6.12 14.96
CA LEU A 12 -1.50 -6.42 13.63
C LEU A 12 -2.58 -6.34 12.55
N LYS A 13 -3.78 -6.88 12.84
CA LYS A 13 -4.93 -6.80 11.94
C LYS A 13 -5.34 -5.35 11.65
N ASN A 14 -5.40 -4.50 12.66
CA ASN A 14 -5.74 -3.09 12.46
C ASN A 14 -4.65 -2.34 11.70
N SER A 15 -3.38 -2.65 11.98
CA SER A 15 -2.23 -2.03 11.30
C SER A 15 -2.20 -2.38 9.82
N ILE A 16 -2.37 -3.65 9.44
CA ILE A 16 -2.37 -4.05 8.01
C ILE A 16 -3.56 -3.44 7.26
N LEU A 17 -4.75 -3.34 7.89
CA LEU A 17 -5.91 -2.69 7.27
C LEU A 17 -5.66 -1.19 7.05
N ARG A 18 -5.10 -0.51 8.06
CA ARG A 18 -4.73 0.91 7.93
C ARG A 18 -3.69 1.10 6.83
N PHE A 19 -2.69 0.23 6.76
CA PHE A 19 -1.67 0.30 5.72
C PHE A 19 -2.28 0.13 4.33
N GLY A 20 -3.18 -0.84 4.18
CA GLY A 20 -3.97 -1.04 2.95
C GLY A 20 -4.76 0.19 2.52
N THR A 21 -5.41 0.90 3.45
CA THR A 21 -6.13 2.16 3.15
C THR A 21 -5.19 3.25 2.60
N ILE A 22 -3.97 3.36 3.15
CA ILE A 22 -3.00 4.35 2.69
C ILE A 22 -2.50 4.01 1.28
N VAL A 23 -2.28 2.72 1.00
CA VAL A 23 -1.91 2.24 -0.33
C VAL A 23 -3.05 2.45 -1.34
N GLU A 24 -4.31 2.18 -0.97
CA GLU A 24 -5.49 2.49 -1.79
C GLU A 24 -5.55 3.99 -2.14
N GLU A 25 -5.30 4.86 -1.16
CA GLU A 25 -5.25 6.31 -1.38
C GLU A 25 -4.12 6.68 -2.35
N ALA A 26 -2.93 6.10 -2.21
CA ALA A 26 -1.80 6.34 -3.11
C ALA A 26 -2.14 5.97 -4.56
N ILE A 27 -2.79 4.82 -4.78
CA ILE A 27 -3.28 4.41 -6.11
C ILE A 27 -4.26 5.45 -6.65
N SER A 28 -5.28 5.81 -5.87
CA SER A 28 -6.33 6.74 -6.30
C SER A 28 -5.78 8.13 -6.66
N LEU A 29 -4.84 8.63 -5.85
CA LEU A 29 -4.16 9.91 -6.10
C LEU A 29 -3.24 9.83 -7.32
N SER A 30 -2.50 8.73 -7.50
CA SER A 30 -1.61 8.55 -8.66
C SER A 30 -2.39 8.47 -9.98
N ASN A 31 -3.53 7.77 -9.99
CA ASN A 31 -4.47 7.71 -11.10
C ASN A 31 -5.05 9.10 -11.40
N THR A 32 -5.49 9.82 -10.36
CA THR A 32 -6.01 11.18 -10.52
C THR A 32 -4.95 12.12 -11.11
N ALA A 33 -3.71 12.02 -10.64
CA ALA A 33 -2.60 12.79 -11.17
C ALA A 33 -2.33 12.45 -12.64
N LEU A 34 -2.39 11.18 -13.02
CA LEU A 34 -2.21 10.73 -14.39
C LEU A 34 -3.29 11.27 -15.34
N PHE A 35 -4.57 11.06 -15.02
CA PHE A 35 -5.66 11.45 -15.92
C PHE A 35 -5.85 12.96 -16.02
N LYS A 36 -5.59 13.70 -14.93
CA LYS A 36 -5.65 15.17 -14.93
C LYS A 36 -4.33 15.83 -15.34
N GLN A 37 -3.27 15.04 -15.54
CA GLN A 37 -1.90 15.51 -15.77
C GLN A 37 -1.46 16.52 -14.69
N ASP A 38 -1.86 16.25 -13.44
CA ASP A 38 -1.61 17.11 -12.30
C ASP A 38 -0.24 16.80 -11.68
N VAL A 39 0.76 17.57 -12.11
CA VAL A 39 2.14 17.47 -11.63
C VAL A 39 2.26 17.75 -10.13
N ALA A 40 1.43 18.64 -9.58
CA ALA A 40 1.47 18.96 -8.16
C ALA A 40 0.97 17.79 -7.31
N LEU A 41 -0.12 17.16 -7.75
CA LEU A 41 -0.64 15.95 -7.12
C LEU A 41 0.34 14.79 -7.23
N ALA A 42 0.97 14.59 -8.39
CA ALA A 42 2.01 13.58 -8.56
C ALA A 42 3.18 13.76 -7.59
N LYS A 43 3.66 14.98 -7.39
CA LYS A 43 4.71 15.27 -6.40
C LYS A 43 4.28 14.98 -4.97
N LYS A 44 3.00 15.17 -4.64
CA LYS A 44 2.45 14.81 -3.34
C LYS A 44 2.47 13.29 -3.12
N VAL A 45 2.09 12.51 -4.13
CA VAL A 45 2.17 11.04 -4.07
C VAL A 45 3.61 10.59 -3.82
N LEU A 46 4.57 11.13 -4.58
CA LEU A 46 6.01 10.82 -4.38
C LEU A 46 6.52 11.21 -3.00
N ALA A 47 6.03 12.31 -2.42
CA ALA A 47 6.43 12.72 -1.08
C ALA A 47 5.88 11.77 0.01
N ASN A 48 4.68 11.21 -0.23
CA ASN A 48 4.04 10.27 0.68
C ASN A 48 4.59 8.84 0.59
N ASP A 49 5.37 8.53 -0.45
CA ASP A 49 5.99 7.21 -0.67
C ASP A 49 6.84 6.76 0.55
N SER A 50 7.62 7.69 1.11
CA SER A 50 8.42 7.42 2.31
C SER A 50 7.60 7.06 3.56
N GLU A 51 6.33 7.44 3.63
CA GLU A 51 5.43 7.02 4.71
C GLU A 51 5.01 5.55 4.52
N ILE A 52 4.81 5.11 3.28
CA ILE A 52 4.48 3.72 2.94
C ILE A 52 5.64 2.82 3.35
N ASP A 53 6.87 3.18 2.97
CA ASP A 53 8.09 2.46 3.37
C ASP A 53 8.21 2.36 4.89
N ARG A 54 7.97 3.47 5.60
CA ARG A 54 8.07 3.47 7.06
C ARG A 54 7.04 2.54 7.69
N LEU A 55 5.81 2.55 7.20
CA LEU A 55 4.73 1.70 7.71
C LEU A 55 4.96 0.21 7.43
N GLU A 56 5.57 -0.10 6.27
CA GLU A 56 6.00 -1.46 5.93
C GLU A 56 6.98 -1.98 6.98
N VAL A 57 8.04 -1.22 7.25
CA VAL A 57 9.06 -1.61 8.24
C VAL A 57 8.47 -1.70 9.64
N GLU A 58 7.66 -0.72 10.06
CA GLU A 58 7.00 -0.73 11.36
C GLU A 58 6.13 -2.00 11.54
N LEU A 59 5.37 -2.38 10.51
CA LEU A 59 4.49 -3.56 10.59
C LEU A 59 5.29 -4.87 10.55
N GLU A 60 6.37 -4.94 9.79
CA GLU A 60 7.29 -6.08 9.80
C GLU A 60 7.90 -6.26 11.20
N GLU A 61 8.39 -5.18 11.81
CA GLU A 61 8.94 -5.22 13.17
C GLU A 61 7.92 -5.71 14.20
N GLU A 62 6.66 -5.26 14.14
CA GLU A 62 5.61 -5.75 15.03
C GLU A 62 5.33 -7.24 14.83
N CYS A 63 5.33 -7.72 13.58
CA CYS A 63 5.19 -9.15 13.31
C CYS A 63 6.35 -9.95 13.92
N LEU A 64 7.59 -9.49 13.75
CA LEU A 64 8.78 -10.13 14.34
C LEU A 64 8.75 -10.13 15.87
N LYS A 65 8.28 -9.04 16.49
CA LYS A 65 8.07 -8.96 17.95
C LYS A 65 7.07 -10.01 18.42
N VAL A 66 5.95 -10.19 17.71
CA VAL A 66 4.95 -11.21 18.06
C VAL A 66 5.55 -12.62 17.97
N LEU A 67 6.29 -12.92 16.90
CA LEU A 67 6.93 -14.22 16.71
C LEU A 67 7.95 -14.51 17.83
N ALA A 68 8.80 -13.53 18.17
CA ALA A 68 9.86 -13.70 19.16
C ALA A 68 9.33 -13.82 20.59
N LEU A 69 8.35 -13.00 20.97
CA LEU A 69 7.87 -12.91 22.36
C LEU A 69 6.85 -13.98 22.72
N TYR A 70 6.00 -14.39 21.77
CA TYR A 70 4.86 -15.26 22.07
C TYR A 70 4.93 -16.64 21.43
N GLN A 71 5.82 -16.84 20.45
CA GLN A 71 6.02 -18.13 19.77
C GLN A 71 4.68 -18.77 19.33
N PRO A 72 3.85 -18.03 18.55
CA PRO A 72 2.54 -18.50 18.15
C PRO A 72 2.63 -19.81 17.37
N VAL A 73 1.55 -20.60 17.42
CA VAL A 73 1.45 -21.87 16.72
C VAL A 73 0.15 -21.95 15.91
N ALA A 74 0.09 -22.91 14.97
CA ALA A 74 -1.10 -23.21 14.18
C ALA A 74 -1.71 -21.96 13.51
N ALA A 75 -2.91 -21.53 13.91
CA ALA A 75 -3.64 -20.44 13.29
C ALA A 75 -2.94 -19.09 13.46
N ASP A 76 -2.45 -18.78 14.66
CA ASP A 76 -1.83 -17.49 14.97
C ASP A 76 -0.51 -17.32 14.20
N LEU A 77 0.29 -18.39 14.12
CA LEU A 77 1.53 -18.37 13.33
C LEU A 77 1.24 -18.12 11.86
N ARG A 78 0.26 -18.82 11.28
CA ARG A 78 -0.14 -18.63 9.89
C ARG A 78 -0.64 -17.22 9.64
N PHE A 79 -1.38 -16.64 10.59
CA PHE A 79 -1.85 -15.26 10.49
C PHE A 79 -0.69 -14.26 10.44
N VAL A 80 0.26 -14.33 11.38
CA VAL A 80 1.41 -13.42 11.41
C VAL A 80 2.25 -13.54 10.13
N VAL A 81 2.48 -14.77 9.65
CA VAL A 81 3.20 -15.00 8.38
C VAL A 81 2.42 -14.46 7.17
N ALA A 82 1.09 -14.56 7.18
CA ALA A 82 0.27 -13.96 6.13
C ALA A 82 0.36 -12.43 6.14
N VAL A 83 0.33 -11.79 7.32
CA VAL A 83 0.51 -10.35 7.45
C VAL A 83 1.86 -9.91 6.89
N LEU A 84 2.96 -10.61 7.21
CA LEU A 84 4.28 -10.31 6.64
C LEU A 84 4.30 -10.33 5.11
N LYS A 85 3.63 -11.31 4.49
CA LYS A 85 3.58 -11.42 3.03
C LYS A 85 2.73 -10.31 2.41
N ILE A 86 1.55 -10.06 2.99
CA ILE A 86 0.63 -9.02 2.51
C ILE A 86 1.26 -7.63 2.68
N ASN A 87 2.05 -7.42 3.75
CA ASN A 87 2.79 -6.18 3.99
C ASN A 87 3.70 -5.84 2.81
N ASN A 88 4.48 -6.83 2.34
CA ASN A 88 5.35 -6.67 1.19
C ASN A 88 4.56 -6.45 -0.11
N ASP A 89 3.45 -7.17 -0.30
CA ASP A 89 2.59 -6.95 -1.48
C ASP A 89 1.98 -5.53 -1.48
N LEU A 90 1.58 -5.00 -0.32
CA LEU A 90 1.03 -3.65 -0.17
C LEU A 90 2.05 -2.56 -0.44
N GLU A 91 3.26 -2.68 0.11
CA GLU A 91 4.37 -1.76 -0.20
C GLU A 91 4.61 -1.75 -1.70
N ARG A 92 4.71 -2.93 -2.33
CA ARG A 92 4.95 -3.03 -3.76
C ARG A 92 3.87 -2.36 -4.61
N ILE A 93 2.62 -2.39 -4.17
CA ILE A 93 1.52 -1.67 -4.82
C ILE A 93 1.70 -0.15 -4.66
N GLY A 94 2.06 0.32 -3.47
CA GLY A 94 2.40 1.73 -3.21
C GLY A 94 3.53 2.22 -4.11
N ASP A 95 4.59 1.44 -4.20
CA ASP A 95 5.78 1.63 -5.02
C ASP A 95 5.42 1.78 -6.52
N LEU A 96 4.48 0.96 -7.01
CA LEU A 96 3.93 1.07 -8.37
C LEU A 96 3.11 2.36 -8.58
N ALA A 97 2.33 2.79 -7.58
CA ALA A 97 1.63 4.08 -7.62
C ALA A 97 2.62 5.26 -7.63
N GLY A 98 3.71 5.18 -6.86
CA GLY A 98 4.84 6.11 -6.90
C GLY A 98 5.47 6.19 -8.29
N ASN A 99 5.66 5.06 -8.97
CA ASN A 99 6.18 5.03 -10.34
C ASN A 99 5.24 5.72 -11.35
N ILE A 100 3.92 5.54 -11.23
CA ILE A 100 2.94 6.28 -12.06
C ILE A 100 3.08 7.78 -11.80
N ALA A 101 3.12 8.20 -10.55
CA ALA A 101 3.30 9.61 -10.18
C ALA A 101 4.63 10.17 -10.68
N LYS A 102 5.71 9.38 -10.67
CA LYS A 102 7.02 9.77 -11.21
C LYS A 102 6.94 10.12 -12.69
N ILE A 103 6.24 9.30 -13.50
CA ILE A 103 6.00 9.59 -14.92
C ILE A 103 5.27 10.92 -15.07
N VAL A 104 4.18 11.13 -14.32
CA VAL A 104 3.38 12.36 -14.37
C VAL A 104 4.19 13.60 -14.00
N SER A 105 5.04 13.48 -12.97
CA SER A 105 5.87 14.59 -12.50
C SER A 105 6.85 15.13 -13.55
N GLN A 106 7.16 14.31 -14.56
CA GLN A 106 8.09 14.61 -15.64
C GLN A 106 7.40 15.18 -16.90
N LEU A 107 6.06 15.33 -16.93
CA LEU A 107 5.28 15.74 -18.11
C LEU A 107 5.42 17.21 -18.55
N THR A 108 6.52 17.86 -18.24
CA THR A 108 6.67 19.31 -18.42
C THR A 108 7.19 19.75 -19.80
N THR A 109 7.32 18.86 -20.80
CA THR A 109 8.08 19.23 -22.03
C THR A 109 7.45 18.88 -23.38
N THR A 110 6.38 18.09 -23.48
CA THR A 110 5.95 17.50 -24.79
C THR A 110 4.47 17.62 -25.15
N GLY A 111 3.70 18.47 -24.46
CA GLY A 111 2.28 18.66 -24.73
C GLY A 111 1.40 17.58 -24.07
N PRO A 112 0.06 17.69 -24.19
CA PRO A 112 -0.85 16.83 -23.45
C PRO A 112 -0.72 15.37 -23.88
N LEU A 113 -0.50 14.49 -22.89
CA LEU A 113 -0.48 13.05 -23.08
C LEU A 113 -1.86 12.57 -23.57
N LYS A 114 -1.89 11.86 -24.69
CA LYS A 114 -3.08 11.10 -25.11
C LYS A 114 -2.97 9.69 -24.55
N LEU A 115 -3.76 9.42 -23.51
CA LEU A 115 -3.86 8.09 -22.91
C LEU A 115 -4.97 7.30 -23.63
N PRO A 116 -4.73 6.03 -24.00
CA PRO A 116 -5.79 5.13 -24.43
C PRO A 116 -6.86 4.97 -23.35
N GLU A 117 -8.11 4.75 -23.76
CA GLU A 117 -9.25 4.56 -22.83
C GLU A 117 -9.04 3.34 -21.93
N GLU A 118 -8.36 2.31 -22.44
CA GLU A 118 -8.04 1.07 -21.75
C GLU A 118 -7.25 1.31 -20.46
N ILE A 119 -6.40 2.34 -20.39
CA ILE A 119 -5.66 2.69 -19.18
C ILE A 119 -6.61 3.11 -18.05
N SER A 120 -7.70 3.82 -18.37
CA SER A 120 -8.72 4.18 -17.40
C SER A 120 -9.49 2.97 -16.87
N ILE A 121 -9.73 1.99 -17.74
CA ILE A 121 -10.41 0.73 -17.37
C ILE A 121 -9.50 -0.09 -16.44
N MET A 122 -8.22 -0.24 -16.82
CA MET A 122 -7.22 -0.96 -16.01
C MET A 122 -7.02 -0.32 -14.63
N ALA A 123 -6.92 1.01 -14.59
CA ALA A 123 -6.76 1.75 -13.34
C ALA A 123 -7.93 1.51 -12.37
N LYS A 124 -9.16 1.59 -12.88
CA LYS A 124 -10.37 1.35 -12.07
C LYS A 124 -10.45 -0.09 -11.58
N GLN A 125 -10.13 -1.05 -12.44
CA GLN A 125 -10.13 -2.47 -12.06
C GLN A 125 -9.07 -2.77 -10.99
N ALA A 126 -7.87 -2.21 -11.11
CA ALA A 126 -6.82 -2.36 -10.12
C ALA A 126 -7.23 -1.77 -8.76
N GLU A 127 -7.85 -0.58 -8.74
CA GLU A 127 -8.36 0.06 -7.53
C GLU A 127 -9.46 -0.80 -6.87
N GLU A 128 -10.41 -1.33 -7.65
CA GLU A 128 -11.44 -2.25 -7.15
C GLU A 128 -10.86 -3.57 -6.61
N MET A 129 -9.84 -4.13 -7.27
CA MET A 129 -9.17 -5.35 -6.82
C MET A 129 -8.51 -5.16 -5.46
N VAL A 130 -7.77 -4.08 -5.27
CA VAL A 130 -7.10 -3.77 -4.00
C VAL A 130 -8.14 -3.55 -2.92
N LYS A 131 -9.15 -2.72 -3.18
CA LYS A 131 -10.24 -2.44 -2.23
C LYS A 131 -10.97 -3.69 -1.76
N ASN A 132 -11.23 -4.64 -2.66
CA ASN A 132 -11.91 -5.90 -2.32
C ASN A 132 -11.00 -6.90 -1.58
N SER A 133 -9.69 -6.68 -1.58
CA SER A 133 -8.71 -7.55 -0.90
C SER A 133 -8.44 -7.16 0.56
N LEU A 134 -8.87 -5.96 0.98
CA LEU A 134 -8.78 -5.42 2.34
C LEU A 134 -9.96 -5.89 3.20
#